data_AF-A0A8J5M758-F1
#
_entry.id   AF-A0A8J5M758-F1
#
_cell.length_a   1.000
_cell.length_b   1.000
_cell.length_c   1.000
_cell.angle_alpha   90.00
_cell.angle_beta   90.00
_cell.angle_gamma   90.00
#
_symmetry.space_group_name_H-M   'P 1'
#
loop_
_entity.id
_entity.type
_entity.pdbx_description
1 polymer ?
#
loop_
_entity_poly.entity_id
_entity_poly.type
_entity_poly.pdbx_seq_one_letter_code
_entity_poly.pdbx_strand_id
1 'polypeptide(L)'
;RLTDDEVVERVRDAPLSQRQSLRSLAAATGIPKTTLLRYLNRSVICRKVSRVRLTLSAAHEMRRLSWALAHVGRHIGAKMFRVRHMYDTVHLDEKWFNLYKANAKYYLAKDEELPYRSCPNKRYIGKVMFLA
;
A
#
# COMPACT_ATOMS: atom_id res chain seq x y z
N ARG A 1 -6.19 -36.08 -0.36
CA ARG A 1 -6.65 -34.67 -0.28
C ARG A 1 -6.00 -34.11 0.98
N LEU A 2 -5.30 -32.97 0.92
CA LEU A 2 -4.73 -32.40 2.16
C LEU A 2 -5.87 -32.07 3.14
N THR A 3 -5.64 -32.30 4.43
CA THR A 3 -6.56 -31.85 5.48
C THR A 3 -6.44 -30.34 5.69
N ASP A 4 -7.45 -29.72 6.28
CA ASP A 4 -7.43 -28.28 6.54
C ASP A 4 -6.27 -27.92 7.49
N ASP A 5 -6.01 -28.76 8.50
CA ASP A 5 -4.91 -28.58 9.45
C ASP A 5 -3.53 -28.68 8.80
N GLU A 6 -3.33 -29.64 7.89
CA GLU A 6 -2.05 -29.83 7.18
C GLU A 6 -1.71 -28.61 6.28
N VAL A 7 -2.72 -28.00 5.67
CA VAL A 7 -2.54 -26.77 4.87
C VAL A 7 -2.15 -25.61 5.78
N VAL A 8 -2.80 -25.49 6.93
CA VAL A 8 -2.54 -24.44 7.89
C VAL A 8 -1.10 -24.54 8.43
N GLU A 9 -0.64 -25.73 8.82
CA GLU A 9 0.73 -25.95 9.28
C GLU A 9 1.76 -25.56 8.21
N ARG A 10 1.61 -26.06 6.98
CA ARG A 10 2.55 -25.71 5.89
C ARG A 10 2.59 -24.21 5.60
N VAL A 11 1.45 -23.53 5.69
CA VAL A 11 1.39 -22.08 5.52
C VAL A 11 2.09 -21.37 6.67
N ARG A 12 1.97 -21.87 7.91
CA ARG A 12 2.69 -21.34 9.09
C ARG A 12 4.19 -21.61 9.05
N ASP A 13 4.65 -22.67 8.42
CA ASP A 13 6.08 -22.98 8.27
C ASP A 13 6.75 -22.17 7.16
N ALA A 14 6.01 -21.79 6.12
CA ALA A 14 6.55 -21.01 5.01
C ALA A 14 7.11 -19.65 5.49
N PRO A 15 8.25 -19.14 5.00
CA PRO A 15 8.73 -17.82 5.41
C PRO A 15 7.75 -16.69 5.04
N LEU A 16 7.52 -15.71 5.94
CA LEU A 16 6.60 -14.58 5.71
C LEU A 16 6.88 -13.80 4.40
N SER A 17 8.14 -13.69 3.99
CA SER A 17 8.56 -13.06 2.73
C SER A 17 7.97 -13.78 1.51
N GLN A 18 7.77 -15.09 1.59
CA GLN A 18 7.22 -15.94 0.53
C GLN A 18 5.69 -16.09 0.62
N ARG A 19 5.04 -15.59 1.68
CA ARG A 19 3.57 -15.58 1.82
C ARG A 19 2.89 -14.36 1.19
N GLN A 20 3.58 -13.58 0.35
CA GLN A 20 3.01 -12.33 -0.21
C GLN A 20 2.15 -12.52 -1.45
N SER A 21 2.38 -13.60 -2.20
CA SER A 21 1.63 -13.95 -3.41
C SER A 21 1.25 -15.43 -3.37
N LEU A 22 0.14 -15.81 -4.01
CA LEU A 22 -0.22 -17.23 -4.12
C LEU A 22 0.86 -18.05 -4.85
N ARG A 23 1.60 -17.43 -5.78
CA ARG A 23 2.68 -18.11 -6.51
C ARG A 23 3.86 -18.41 -5.59
N SER A 24 4.33 -17.40 -4.84
CA SER A 24 5.42 -17.57 -3.88
C SER A 24 5.04 -18.52 -2.75
N LEU A 25 3.78 -18.47 -2.29
CA LEU A 25 3.28 -19.37 -1.26
C LEU A 25 3.20 -20.82 -1.77
N ALA A 26 2.73 -21.02 -3.01
CA ALA A 26 2.72 -22.34 -3.63
C ALA A 26 4.12 -22.94 -3.73
N ALA A 27 5.12 -22.14 -4.13
CA ALA A 27 6.51 -22.57 -4.19
C ALA A 27 7.07 -22.93 -2.80
N ALA A 28 6.73 -22.16 -1.77
CA ALA A 28 7.20 -22.38 -0.40
C ALA A 28 6.56 -23.60 0.28
N THR A 29 5.27 -23.83 0.04
CA THR A 29 4.49 -24.89 0.71
C THR A 29 4.43 -26.20 -0.08
N GLY A 30 4.86 -26.19 -1.35
CA GLY A 30 4.66 -27.28 -2.30
C GLY A 30 3.20 -27.51 -2.69
N ILE A 31 2.25 -26.69 -2.24
CA ILE A 31 0.82 -26.84 -2.54
C ILE A 31 0.50 -26.11 -3.85
N PRO A 32 -0.16 -26.75 -4.82
CA PRO A 32 -0.56 -26.09 -6.06
C PRO A 32 -1.43 -24.85 -5.80
N LYS A 33 -1.21 -23.81 -6.61
CA LYS A 33 -1.93 -22.53 -6.53
C LYS A 33 -3.45 -22.69 -6.55
N THR A 34 -3.97 -23.59 -7.39
CA THR A 34 -5.41 -23.86 -7.53
C THR A 34 -6.00 -24.44 -6.24
N THR A 35 -5.23 -25.29 -5.55
CA THR A 35 -5.59 -25.87 -4.26
C THR A 35 -5.59 -24.79 -3.17
N LEU A 36 -4.55 -23.96 -3.09
CA LEU A 36 -4.51 -22.82 -2.16
C LEU A 36 -5.69 -21.87 -2.38
N LEU A 37 -6.08 -21.61 -3.63
CA LEU A 37 -7.24 -20.76 -3.94
C LEU A 37 -8.55 -21.37 -3.42
N ARG A 38 -8.72 -22.69 -3.48
CA ARG A 38 -9.89 -23.37 -2.89
C ARG A 38 -9.93 -23.20 -1.38
N TYR A 39 -8.80 -23.34 -0.69
CA TYR A 39 -8.72 -23.14 0.77
C TYR A 39 -8.92 -21.68 1.17
N LEU A 40 -8.52 -20.73 0.33
CA LEU A 40 -8.82 -19.31 0.49
C LEU A 40 -10.33 -19.05 0.41
N ASN A 41 -11.02 -19.65 -0.58
CA ASN A 41 -12.47 -19.51 -0.74
C ASN A 41 -13.25 -20.17 0.41
N ARG A 42 -12.71 -21.25 0.99
CA ARG A 42 -13.24 -21.90 2.21
C ARG A 42 -12.88 -21.17 3.49
N SER A 43 -12.14 -20.06 3.41
CA SER A 43 -11.69 -19.27 4.57
C SER A 43 -10.82 -20.03 5.57
N VAL A 44 -10.12 -21.09 5.14
CA VAL A 44 -9.12 -21.82 5.96
C VAL A 44 -7.84 -20.98 6.06
N ILE A 45 -7.44 -20.40 4.93
CA ILE A 45 -6.42 -19.36 4.86
C ILE A 45 -7.10 -18.04 4.49
N CYS A 46 -6.50 -16.93 4.88
CA CYS A 46 -7.04 -15.61 4.61
C CYS A 46 -5.96 -14.64 4.12
N ARG A 47 -6.39 -13.66 3.33
CA ARG A 47 -5.52 -12.59 2.87
C ARG A 47 -5.69 -11.37 3.77
N LYS A 48 -4.65 -11.04 4.54
CA LYS A 48 -4.62 -9.84 5.38
C LYS A 48 -3.69 -8.77 4.78
N VAL A 49 -4.01 -7.49 4.99
CA VAL A 49 -3.24 -6.35 4.46
C VAL A 49 -2.83 -5.43 5.59
N SER A 50 -1.53 -5.24 5.77
CA SER A 50 -0.98 -4.21 6.64
C SER A 50 -0.83 -2.91 5.86
N ARG A 51 -1.39 -1.80 6.36
CA ARG A 51 -1.30 -0.47 5.74
C ARG A 51 -0.92 0.58 6.76
N VAL A 52 -0.03 1.48 6.36
CA VAL A 52 0.23 2.72 7.11
C VAL A 52 -0.71 3.82 6.58
N ARG A 53 -1.65 4.27 7.41
CA ARG A 53 -2.54 5.41 7.10
C ARG A 53 -1.83 6.72 7.40
N LEU A 54 -2.01 7.70 6.51
CA LEU A 54 -1.57 9.07 6.72
C LEU A 54 -2.83 9.89 7.04
N THR A 55 -2.82 10.57 8.17
CA THR A 55 -3.93 11.43 8.60
C THR A 55 -3.64 12.86 8.18
N LEU A 56 -4.57 13.53 7.48
CA LEU A 56 -4.49 14.97 7.26
C LEU A 56 -4.95 15.68 8.53
N SER A 57 -4.21 16.70 8.96
CA SER A 57 -4.69 17.60 10.01
C SER A 57 -5.47 18.74 9.37
N ALA A 58 -6.38 19.38 10.13
CA ALA A 58 -7.14 20.54 9.66
C ALA A 58 -6.22 21.67 9.15
N ALA A 59 -5.05 21.87 9.78
CA ALA A 59 -4.06 22.84 9.34
C ALA A 59 -3.49 22.51 7.93
N HIS A 60 -3.26 21.23 7.63
CA HIS A 60 -2.84 20.81 6.29
C HIS A 60 -3.93 20.99 5.24
N GLU A 61 -5.20 20.82 5.62
CA GLU A 61 -6.35 21.06 4.74
C GLU A 61 -6.46 22.55 4.37
N MET A 62 -6.42 23.43 5.37
CA MET A 62 -6.47 24.88 5.13
C MET A 62 -5.33 25.35 4.24
N ARG A 63 -4.10 24.89 4.48
CA ARG A 63 -2.94 25.29 3.67
C ARG A 63 -3.08 24.87 2.19
N ARG A 64 -3.66 23.69 1.94
CA ARG A 64 -3.95 23.21 0.57
C ARG A 64 -5.05 24.05 -0.08
N LEU A 65 -6.09 24.40 0.68
CA LEU A 65 -7.18 25.23 0.18
C LEU A 65 -6.69 26.64 -0.18
N SER A 66 -5.93 27.30 0.70
CA SER A 66 -5.34 28.60 0.43
C SER A 66 -4.45 28.59 -0.82
N TRP A 67 -3.63 27.54 -0.99
CA TRP A 67 -2.82 27.38 -2.19
C TRP A 67 -3.68 27.25 -3.45
N ALA A 68 -4.72 26.41 -3.43
CA ALA A 68 -5.62 26.24 -4.56
C ALA A 68 -6.32 27.55 -4.95
N LEU A 69 -6.83 28.31 -3.97
CA LEU A 69 -7.49 29.59 -4.20
C LEU A 69 -6.54 30.64 -4.81
N ALA A 70 -5.26 30.65 -4.41
CA ALA A 70 -4.27 31.58 -4.99
C ALA A 70 -3.96 31.32 -6.47
N HIS A 71 -4.20 30.09 -6.95
CA HIS A 71 -3.95 29.68 -8.33
C HIS A 71 -5.21 29.65 -9.19
N VAL A 72 -6.37 30.00 -8.62
CA VAL A 72 -7.64 30.13 -9.33
C VAL A 72 -8.00 31.61 -9.42
N GLY A 73 -8.09 32.12 -10.65
CA GLY A 73 -8.45 33.50 -10.93
C GLY A 73 -9.77 33.59 -11.68
N ARG A 74 -10.44 34.74 -11.56
CA ARG A 74 -11.54 35.11 -12.44
C ARG A 74 -11.13 36.34 -13.21
N HIS A 75 -10.97 36.20 -14.53
CA HIS A 75 -10.69 37.36 -15.38
C HIS A 75 -11.89 38.31 -15.37
N ILE A 76 -11.61 39.62 -15.43
CA ILE A 76 -12.65 40.67 -15.46
C ILE A 76 -13.57 40.39 -16.66
N GLY A 77 -14.88 40.29 -16.40
CA GLY A 77 -15.90 39.95 -17.40
C GLY A 77 -16.12 38.47 -17.67
N ALA A 78 -15.32 37.55 -17.11
CA ALA A 78 -15.52 36.12 -17.29
C ALA A 78 -16.64 35.55 -16.40
N LYS A 79 -17.49 34.67 -16.94
CA LYS A 79 -18.50 33.91 -16.17
C LYS A 79 -17.91 32.75 -15.37
N MET A 80 -16.73 32.26 -15.76
CA MET A 80 -16.09 31.07 -15.18
C MET A 80 -14.73 31.40 -14.55
N PHE A 81 -14.39 30.66 -13.50
CA PHE A 81 -13.05 30.66 -12.90
C PHE A 81 -12.08 29.89 -13.81
N ARG A 82 -10.83 30.35 -13.88
CA ARG A 82 -9.76 29.68 -14.63
C ARG A 82 -8.56 29.47 -13.71
N VAL A 83 -7.90 28.33 -13.86
CA VAL A 83 -6.64 28.02 -13.19
C VAL A 83 -5.52 28.76 -13.93
N ARG A 84 -4.54 29.31 -13.21
CA ARG A 84 -3.35 29.92 -13.81
C ARG A 84 -2.59 28.88 -14.65
N HIS A 85 -2.07 29.32 -15.81
CA HIS A 85 -1.40 28.44 -16.75
C HIS A 85 0.04 28.07 -16.37
N MET A 86 0.69 28.83 -15.47
CA MET A 86 2.01 28.53 -14.90
C MET A 86 3.13 28.34 -15.96
N TYR A 87 3.06 29.04 -17.09
CA TYR A 87 4.05 28.93 -18.19
C TYR A 87 5.47 29.39 -17.79
N ASP A 88 5.59 30.16 -16.73
CA ASP A 88 6.82 30.66 -16.12
C ASP A 88 7.34 29.78 -14.97
N THR A 89 6.64 28.67 -14.67
CA THR A 89 6.97 27.81 -13.53
C THR A 89 7.46 26.45 -14.02
N VAL A 90 8.68 26.07 -13.61
CA VAL A 90 9.17 24.69 -13.75
C VAL A 90 8.89 23.94 -12.45
N HIS A 91 8.09 22.88 -12.54
CA HIS A 91 7.83 22.00 -11.40
C HIS A 91 8.92 20.92 -11.33
N LEU A 92 9.84 21.09 -10.38
CA LEU A 92 10.79 20.05 -9.98
C LEU A 92 10.22 19.32 -8.77
N ASP A 93 10.15 17.99 -8.83
CA ASP A 93 9.67 17.18 -7.71
C ASP A 93 10.78 16.22 -7.25
N GLU A 94 11.16 16.35 -5.98
CA GLU A 94 12.00 15.36 -5.32
C GLU A 94 11.15 14.16 -4.94
N LYS A 95 11.30 13.08 -5.69
CA LYS A 95 10.56 11.86 -5.45
C LYS A 95 11.39 10.85 -4.68
N TRP A 96 10.94 10.55 -3.46
CA TRP A 96 11.53 9.51 -2.63
C TRP A 96 10.92 8.13 -2.94
N PHE A 97 11.76 7.16 -3.32
CA PHE A 97 11.39 5.77 -3.51
C PHE A 97 11.74 4.96 -2.27
N ASN A 98 10.76 4.27 -1.71
CA ASN A 98 10.96 3.44 -0.51
C ASN A 98 11.67 2.13 -0.87
N LEU A 99 12.70 1.76 -0.11
CA LEU A 99 13.41 0.49 -0.26
C LEU A 99 12.52 -0.73 -0.01
N TYR A 100 11.50 -0.59 0.84
CA TYR A 100 10.51 -1.64 1.08
C TYR A 100 9.07 -1.12 1.05
N LYS A 101 8.15 -2.03 0.75
CA LYS A 101 6.72 -1.71 0.60
C LYS A 101 6.11 -1.30 1.95
N ALA A 102 5.53 -0.10 1.98
CA ALA A 102 4.78 0.41 3.13
C ALA A 102 3.45 -0.35 3.35
N ASN A 103 2.89 -0.92 2.29
CA ASN A 103 1.72 -1.79 2.36
C ASN A 103 2.15 -3.20 1.93
N ALA A 104 1.97 -4.19 2.81
CA ALA A 104 2.26 -5.58 2.52
C ALA A 104 0.99 -6.42 2.64
N LYS A 105 0.87 -7.40 1.75
CA LYS A 105 -0.23 -8.37 1.73
C LYS A 105 0.36 -9.71 2.14
N TYR A 106 -0.32 -10.44 3.01
CA TYR A 106 0.10 -11.76 3.46
C TYR A 106 -1.06 -12.74 3.35
N TYR A 107 -0.75 -13.96 2.95
CA TYR A 107 -1.62 -15.12 3.09
C TYR A 107 -1.26 -15.81 4.40
N LEU A 108 -2.21 -15.85 5.32
CA LEU A 108 -2.02 -16.33 6.69
C LEU A 108 -3.09 -17.38 6.99
N ALA A 109 -2.85 -18.19 8.01
CA ALA A 109 -3.92 -19.00 8.58
C ALA A 109 -5.04 -18.10 9.13
N LYS A 110 -6.27 -18.61 9.23
CA LYS A 110 -7.43 -17.80 9.66
C LYS A 110 -7.21 -17.18 11.06
N ASP A 111 -6.64 -17.98 11.95
CA ASP A 111 -6.32 -17.69 13.34
C ASP A 111 -5.00 -16.90 13.52
N GLU A 112 -4.12 -16.89 12.52
CA GLU A 112 -2.83 -16.21 12.61
C GLU A 112 -2.98 -14.69 12.53
N GLU A 113 -2.41 -13.98 13.50
CA GLU A 113 -2.43 -12.52 13.52
C GLU A 113 -1.58 -11.90 12.40
N LEU A 114 -1.92 -10.66 12.03
CA LEU A 114 -1.11 -9.91 11.07
C LEU A 114 0.28 -9.69 11.66
N PRO A 115 1.37 -10.03 10.94
CA PRO A 115 2.71 -9.76 11.42
C PRO A 115 2.84 -8.27 11.69
N TYR A 116 3.17 -7.95 12.95
CA TYR A 116 3.33 -6.58 13.39
C TYR A 116 4.56 -5.97 12.69
N ARG A 117 4.32 -4.94 11.89
CA ARG A 117 5.38 -4.13 11.27
C ARG A 117 5.31 -2.74 11.89
N SER A 118 6.06 -2.51 12.95
CA SER A 118 6.25 -1.16 13.49
C SER A 118 7.22 -0.39 12.61
N CYS A 119 6.73 0.72 12.07
CA CYS A 119 7.57 1.85 11.69
C CYS A 119 6.85 3.09 12.24
N PRO A 120 7.49 3.96 13.04
CA PRO A 120 6.83 5.11 13.64
C PRO A 120 6.14 6.03 12.62
N ASN A 121 6.69 6.07 11.39
CA ASN A 121 6.12 6.78 10.25
C ASN A 121 6.70 6.17 8.95
N LYS A 122 5.98 6.28 7.81
CA LYS A 122 6.54 6.01 6.47
C LYS A 122 7.83 6.79 6.18
N ARG A 123 8.08 7.88 6.93
CA ARG A 123 9.32 8.66 6.86
C ARG A 123 10.57 7.87 7.26
N TYR A 124 10.45 6.90 8.16
CA TYR A 124 11.55 6.08 8.66
C TYR A 124 11.86 4.85 7.78
N ILE A 125 11.05 4.61 6.74
CA ILE A 125 11.39 3.62 5.71
C ILE A 125 12.60 4.16 4.96
N GLY A 126 13.67 3.37 4.81
CA GLY A 126 14.84 3.79 4.04
C GLY A 126 14.44 4.15 2.60
N LYS A 127 14.97 5.26 2.09
CA LYS A 127 14.55 5.83 0.80
C LYS A 127 15.74 6.21 -0.06
N VAL A 128 15.52 6.13 -1.37
CA VAL A 128 16.42 6.68 -2.37
C VAL A 128 15.70 7.85 -3.04
N MET A 129 16.37 8.99 -3.12
CA MET A 129 15.85 10.19 -3.76
C MET A 129 16.15 10.15 -5.25
N PHE A 130 15.18 10.52 -6.07
CA PHE A 130 15.39 10.81 -7.47
C PHE A 130 14.84 12.20 -7.75
N LEU A 131 15.59 12.98 -8.51
CA LEU A 131 15.17 14.26 -9.05
C LEU A 131 14.68 14.02 -10.48
N ALA A 132 13.48 14.49 -10.79
CA ALA A 132 12.91 14.44 -12.14
C ALA A 132 12.17 15.75 -12.45
#